data_AF-A0A2T2YWN3-F1
#
_entry.id   AF-A0A2T2YWN3-F1
#
_cell.length_a   1.000
_cell.length_b   1.000
_cell.length_c   1.000
_cell.angle_alpha   90.00
_cell.angle_beta   90.00
_cell.angle_gamma   90.00
#
_symmetry.space_group_name_H-M   'P 1'
#
loop_
_entity.id
_entity.type
_entity.pdbx_description
1 polymer ?
#
loop_
_entity_poly.entity_id
_entity_poly.type
_entity_poly.pdbx_seq_one_letter_code
_entity_poly.pdbx_strand_id
1 'polypeptide(L)'
;MSQPPRGDQHPVVVDFRAKRRDNWQLRVADWITRFAGSMPFVYLHAAGFAGWMLFCEDSPWPTLTLVVSLEAIFLSTFVMIGQNRAAEFQQLKADHDFAEEELELKTNTELTRAIHEMTTELHRRIIIDEKVSGGAEKP
;
A
#
# COMPACT_ATOMS: atom_id res chain seq x y z
N MET A 1 -38.65 36.30 24.42
CA MET A 1 -37.86 36.12 23.18
C MET A 1 -36.72 35.19 23.49
N SER A 2 -36.92 33.90 23.23
CA SER A 2 -35.99 32.81 23.58
C SER A 2 -34.93 32.68 22.49
N GLN A 3 -33.66 32.78 22.88
CA GLN A 3 -32.50 32.65 22.00
C GLN A 3 -32.29 31.17 21.61
N PRO A 4 -32.10 30.82 20.32
CA PRO A 4 -31.83 29.44 19.94
C PRO A 4 -30.39 29.03 20.30
N PRO A 5 -30.15 27.75 20.64
CA PRO A 5 -28.86 27.25 21.07
C PRO A 5 -27.82 27.33 19.94
N ARG A 6 -26.60 27.75 20.29
CA ARG A 6 -25.43 27.77 19.42
C ARG A 6 -25.10 26.33 19.05
N GLY A 7 -25.35 25.96 17.80
CA GLY A 7 -25.00 24.65 17.26
C GLY A 7 -23.50 24.40 17.36
N ASP A 8 -23.16 23.27 17.98
CA ASP A 8 -21.83 22.68 18.02
C ASP A 8 -21.23 22.65 16.61
N GLN A 9 -20.04 23.25 16.48
CA GLN A 9 -19.26 23.17 15.26
C GLN A 9 -18.79 21.73 15.10
N HIS A 10 -19.40 21.03 14.14
CA HIS A 10 -19.14 19.63 13.83
C HIS A 10 -17.66 19.41 13.45
N PRO A 11 -16.92 18.52 14.15
CA PRO A 11 -15.46 18.35 14.02
C PRO A 11 -14.99 17.97 12.61
N VAL A 12 -15.86 17.39 11.80
CA VAL A 12 -15.57 17.06 10.39
C VAL A 12 -15.28 18.31 9.54
N VAL A 13 -15.81 19.49 9.87
CA VAL A 13 -15.59 20.69 9.05
C VAL A 13 -14.20 21.31 9.28
N VAL A 14 -13.56 20.98 10.41
CA VAL A 14 -12.19 21.40 10.73
C VAL A 14 -11.18 20.57 9.93
N ASP A 15 -11.46 19.27 9.78
CA ASP A 15 -10.62 18.31 9.05
C ASP A 15 -10.66 18.52 7.52
N PHE A 16 -11.79 18.98 6.99
CA PHE A 16 -11.92 19.35 5.57
C PHE A 16 -11.25 20.68 5.21
N ARG A 17 -10.98 21.58 6.17
CA ARG A 17 -10.27 22.85 5.93
C ARG A 17 -8.74 22.69 5.94
N ALA A 18 -8.21 21.74 6.71
CA ALA A 18 -6.78 21.42 6.70
C ALA A 18 -6.31 20.81 5.36
N LYS A 19 -7.16 19.98 4.73
CA LYS A 19 -6.85 19.29 3.45
C LYS A 19 -6.70 20.18 2.21
N ARG A 20 -7.11 21.46 2.24
CA ARG A 20 -7.06 22.32 1.04
C ARG A 20 -5.69 22.92 0.75
N ARG A 21 -4.79 23.04 1.73
CA ARG A 21 -3.39 23.42 1.49
C ARG A 21 -2.50 22.24 1.12
N ASP A 22 -2.83 21.05 1.62
CA ASP A 22 -2.09 19.83 1.31
C ASP A 22 -2.28 19.38 -0.13
N ASN A 23 -3.48 19.49 -0.71
CA ASN A 23 -3.77 18.84 -1.99
C ASN A 23 -2.87 19.28 -3.15
N TRP A 24 -2.41 20.54 -3.25
CA TRP A 24 -1.54 20.94 -4.36
C TRP A 24 -0.09 20.53 -4.12
N GLN A 25 0.43 20.75 -2.92
CA GLN A 25 1.81 20.41 -2.57
C GLN A 25 2.02 18.89 -2.53
N LEU A 26 1.07 18.12 -1.97
CA LEU A 26 1.11 16.66 -2.01
C LEU A 26 1.05 16.14 -3.46
N ARG A 27 0.19 16.71 -4.31
CA ARG A 27 0.08 16.27 -5.72
C ARG A 27 1.33 16.59 -6.53
N VAL A 28 1.92 17.76 -6.31
CA VAL A 28 3.20 18.12 -6.94
C VAL A 28 4.31 17.23 -6.42
N ALA A 29 4.36 16.96 -5.11
CA ALA A 29 5.32 16.04 -4.52
C ALA A 29 5.15 14.61 -5.08
N ASP A 30 3.92 14.09 -5.18
CA ASP A 30 3.62 12.78 -5.77
C ASP A 30 3.98 12.72 -7.25
N TRP A 31 3.74 13.80 -7.99
CA TRP A 31 4.09 13.89 -9.39
C TRP A 31 5.60 13.93 -9.60
N ILE A 32 6.33 14.74 -8.83
CA ILE A 32 7.80 14.80 -8.85
C ILE A 32 8.38 13.44 -8.45
N THR A 33 7.88 12.82 -7.40
CA THR A 33 8.27 11.47 -6.96
C THR A 33 8.09 10.44 -8.07
N ARG A 34 6.93 10.42 -8.74
CA ARG A 34 6.68 9.51 -9.87
C ARG A 34 7.56 9.83 -11.08
N PHE A 35 7.78 11.10 -11.36
CA PHE A 35 8.57 11.56 -12.49
C PHE A 35 10.06 11.22 -12.31
N ALA A 36 10.61 11.46 -11.12
CA ALA A 36 12.00 11.16 -10.78
C ALA A 36 12.31 9.65 -10.75
N GLY A 37 11.34 8.82 -10.38
CA GLY A 37 11.48 7.35 -10.42
C GLY A 37 11.27 6.71 -11.80
N SER A 38 11.11 7.50 -12.87
CA SER A 38 10.66 6.99 -14.18
C SER A 38 11.69 7.19 -15.30
N MET A 39 11.75 6.24 -16.24
CA MET A 39 12.59 6.28 -17.46
C MET A 39 12.49 7.58 -18.31
N PRO A 40 11.32 8.26 -18.44
CA PRO A 40 11.19 9.52 -19.18
C PRO A 40 12.14 10.63 -18.75
N PHE A 41 12.46 10.71 -17.45
CA PHE A 41 13.37 11.72 -16.92
C PHE A 41 14.77 11.61 -17.54
N VAL A 42 15.27 10.37 -17.67
CA VAL A 42 16.58 10.08 -18.27
C VAL A 42 16.61 10.49 -19.74
N TYR A 43 15.55 10.21 -20.50
CA TYR A 43 15.47 10.60 -21.91
C TYR A 43 15.42 12.13 -22.10
N LEU A 44 14.71 12.85 -21.24
CA LEU A 44 14.65 14.31 -21.28
C LEU A 44 16.02 14.92 -21.00
N HIS A 45 16.73 14.40 -19.99
CA HIS A 45 18.11 14.79 -19.68
C HIS A 45 19.07 14.50 -20.83
N ALA A 46 19.03 13.29 -21.39
CA ALA A 46 19.90 12.90 -22.50
C ALA A 46 19.66 13.79 -23.74
N ALA A 47 18.40 14.10 -24.07
CA ALA A 47 18.06 14.99 -25.17
C ALA A 47 18.49 16.44 -24.89
N GLY A 48 18.32 16.92 -23.65
CA GLY A 48 18.78 18.24 -23.23
C GLY A 48 20.30 18.39 -23.34
N PHE A 49 21.08 17.43 -22.83
CA PHE A 49 22.53 17.44 -22.96
C PHE A 49 22.99 17.32 -24.41
N ALA A 50 22.38 16.44 -25.19
CA ALA A 50 22.72 16.28 -26.60
C ALA A 50 22.43 17.56 -27.41
N GLY A 51 21.26 18.18 -27.18
CA GLY A 51 20.90 19.46 -27.79
C GLY A 51 21.83 20.59 -27.36
N TRP A 52 22.15 20.69 -26.07
CA TRP A 52 23.04 21.73 -25.57
C TRP A 52 24.47 21.58 -26.10
N MET A 53 25.01 20.35 -26.12
CA MET A 53 26.34 20.04 -26.66
C MET A 53 26.47 20.38 -28.15
N LEU A 54 25.39 20.27 -28.92
CA LEU A 54 25.38 20.56 -30.35
C LEU A 54 25.26 22.06 -30.66
N PHE A 55 24.66 22.85 -29.77
CA PHE A 55 24.26 24.23 -30.09
C PHE A 55 24.93 25.34 -29.27
N CYS A 56 25.50 25.09 -28.08
CA CYS A 56 25.62 26.17 -27.10
C CYS A 56 27.02 26.60 -26.56
N GLU A 57 28.14 25.85 -26.65
CA GLU A 57 29.41 26.43 -26.12
C GLU A 57 30.73 25.72 -26.52
N ASP A 58 31.81 26.50 -26.70
CA ASP A 58 33.19 26.07 -26.98
C ASP A 58 33.95 25.47 -25.77
N SER A 59 33.46 25.64 -24.53
CA SER A 59 34.08 25.07 -23.31
C SER A 59 33.03 24.51 -22.34
N PRO A 60 32.40 23.36 -22.66
CA PRO A 60 31.21 22.88 -21.96
C PRO A 60 31.49 22.17 -20.62
N TRP A 61 32.72 21.71 -20.37
CA TRP A 61 32.99 20.70 -19.34
C TRP A 61 32.93 21.18 -17.88
N PRO A 62 33.51 22.33 -17.48
CA PRO A 62 33.58 22.71 -16.07
C PRO A 62 32.22 23.15 -15.50
N THR A 63 31.43 23.87 -16.28
CA THR A 63 30.13 24.40 -15.87
C THR A 63 29.06 23.31 -15.84
N LEU A 64 29.07 22.38 -16.81
CA LEU A 64 28.17 21.23 -16.81
C LEU A 64 28.34 20.38 -15.55
N THR A 65 29.58 20.02 -15.21
CA THR A 65 29.84 19.12 -14.09
C THR A 65 29.37 19.73 -12.76
N LEU A 66 29.50 21.05 -12.60
CA LEU A 66 29.03 21.77 -11.42
C LEU A 66 27.50 21.79 -11.33
N VAL A 67 26.81 22.14 -12.42
CA VAL A 67 25.34 22.17 -12.44
C VAL A 67 24.75 20.77 -12.28
N VAL A 68 25.29 19.76 -12.99
CA VAL A 68 24.84 18.37 -12.92
C VAL A 68 25.05 17.78 -11.54
N SER A 69 26.17 18.07 -10.88
CA SER A 69 26.39 17.57 -9.50
C SER A 69 25.37 18.16 -8.51
N LEU A 70 25.03 19.44 -8.65
CA LEU A 70 23.99 20.07 -7.84
C LEU A 70 22.60 19.45 -8.13
N GLU A 71 22.26 19.30 -9.41
CA GLU A 71 20.99 18.70 -9.84
C GLU A 71 20.86 17.24 -9.39
N ALA A 72 21.94 16.45 -9.46
CA ALA A 72 21.97 15.07 -9.01
C ALA A 72 21.71 14.93 -7.50
N ILE A 73 22.21 15.85 -6.67
CA ILE A 73 21.93 15.85 -5.22
C ILE A 73 20.44 16.09 -4.97
N PHE A 74 19.83 17.07 -5.66
CA PHE A 74 18.39 17.32 -5.58
C PHE A 74 17.57 16.12 -6.04
N LEU A 75 17.91 15.52 -7.18
CA LEU A 75 17.21 14.35 -7.70
C LEU A 75 17.32 13.16 -6.76
N SER A 76 18.51 12.88 -6.23
CA SER A 76 18.73 11.78 -5.28
C SER A 76 17.87 11.95 -4.02
N THR A 77 17.81 13.17 -3.47
CA THR A 77 16.96 13.46 -2.31
C THR A 77 15.47 13.35 -2.63
N PHE A 78 15.02 13.84 -3.79
CA PHE A 78 13.62 13.67 -4.23
C PHE A 78 13.24 12.21 -4.51
N VAL A 79 14.13 11.43 -5.12
CA VAL A 79 13.95 9.99 -5.34
C VAL A 79 13.87 9.26 -4.00
N MET A 80 14.75 9.59 -3.06
CA MET A 80 14.77 8.99 -1.72
C MET A 80 13.46 9.27 -0.96
N ILE A 81 12.95 10.50 -1.00
CA ILE A 81 11.63 10.85 -0.43
C ILE A 81 10.52 10.03 -1.09
N GLY A 82 10.59 9.89 -2.42
CA GLY A 82 9.62 9.12 -3.19
C GLY A 82 9.61 7.63 -2.86
N GLN A 83 10.80 7.05 -2.74
CA GLN A 83 11.01 5.66 -2.30
C GLN A 83 10.52 5.46 -0.87
N ASN A 84 10.80 6.39 0.05
CA ASN A 84 10.36 6.32 1.43
C ASN A 84 8.83 6.30 1.55
N ARG A 85 8.13 7.13 0.77
CA ARG A 85 6.65 7.15 0.74
C ARG A 85 6.05 5.90 0.09
N ALA A 86 6.66 5.41 -1.00
CA ALA A 86 6.22 4.16 -1.63
C ALA A 86 6.41 2.97 -0.67
N ALA A 87 7.52 2.94 0.07
CA ALA A 87 7.79 1.92 1.08
C ALA A 87 6.77 1.96 2.23
N GLU A 88 6.43 3.15 2.74
CA GLU A 88 5.40 3.32 3.77
C GLU A 88 4.02 2.84 3.29
N PHE A 89 3.62 3.16 2.06
CA PHE A 89 2.36 2.68 1.50
C PHE A 89 2.35 1.16 1.30
N GLN A 90 3.47 0.58 0.85
CA GLN A 90 3.60 -0.88 0.72
C GLN A 90 3.56 -1.58 2.08
N GLN A 91 4.16 -0.99 3.12
CA GLN A 91 4.08 -1.51 4.49
C GLN A 91 2.64 -1.48 5.02
N LEU A 92 1.94 -0.35 4.88
CA LEU A 92 0.53 -0.23 5.29
C LEU A 92 -0.36 -1.24 4.56
N LYS A 93 -0.12 -1.48 3.27
CA LYS A 93 -0.84 -2.48 2.50
C LYS A 93 -0.51 -3.90 2.98
N ALA A 94 0.77 -4.20 3.20
CA ALA A 94 1.20 -5.50 3.70
C ALA A 94 0.64 -5.82 5.09
N ASP A 95 0.57 -4.83 5.99
CA ASP A 95 -0.01 -5.00 7.33
C ASP A 95 -1.51 -5.30 7.26
N HIS A 96 -2.24 -4.63 6.36
CA HIS A 96 -3.66 -4.91 6.12
C HIS A 96 -3.86 -6.29 5.51
N ASP A 97 -3.11 -6.63 4.46
CA ASP A 97 -3.17 -7.93 3.79
C ASP A 97 -2.84 -9.06 4.79
N PHE A 98 -1.85 -8.87 5.68
CA PHE A 98 -1.48 -9.83 6.71
C PHE A 98 -2.60 -10.07 7.73
N ALA A 99 -3.28 -9.01 8.17
CA ALA A 99 -4.38 -9.14 9.13
C ALA A 99 -5.60 -9.89 8.52
N GLU A 100 -5.88 -9.67 7.25
CA GLU A 100 -6.94 -10.37 6.51
C GLU A 100 -6.60 -11.86 6.35
N GLU A 101 -5.37 -12.16 5.93
CA GLU A 101 -4.90 -13.53 5.72
C GLU A 101 -4.84 -14.33 7.04
N GLU A 102 -4.42 -13.72 8.17
CA GLU A 102 -4.43 -14.37 9.48
C GLU A 102 -5.85 -14.77 9.93
N LEU A 103 -6.85 -13.92 9.63
CA LEU A 103 -8.25 -14.16 9.96
C LEU A 103 -8.83 -15.29 9.10
N GLU A 104 -8.49 -15.32 7.81
CA GLU A 104 -8.85 -16.41 6.90
C GLU A 104 -8.25 -17.75 7.35
N LEU A 105 -6.95 -17.78 7.69
CA LEU A 105 -6.25 -18.98 8.19
C LEU A 105 -6.87 -19.52 9.49
N LYS A 106 -7.20 -18.63 10.45
CA LYS A 106 -7.89 -19.04 11.68
C LYS A 106 -9.26 -19.62 11.38
N THR A 107 -10.04 -18.96 10.54
CA THR A 107 -11.38 -19.42 10.16
C THR A 107 -11.31 -20.77 9.44
N ASN A 108 -10.35 -20.96 8.53
CA ASN A 108 -10.15 -22.22 7.83
C ASN A 108 -9.73 -23.35 8.77
N THR A 109 -8.87 -23.05 9.75
CA THR A 109 -8.45 -24.01 10.79
C THR A 109 -9.64 -24.41 11.67
N GLU A 110 -10.47 -23.45 12.08
CA GLU A 110 -11.68 -23.69 12.86
C GLU A 110 -12.71 -24.53 12.09
N LEU A 111 -12.94 -24.19 10.81
CA LEU A 111 -13.79 -24.97 9.91
C LEU A 111 -13.28 -26.40 9.76
N THR A 112 -11.97 -26.58 9.57
CA THR A 112 -11.35 -27.90 9.45
C THR A 112 -11.52 -28.70 10.74
N ARG A 113 -11.32 -28.07 11.90
CA ARG A 113 -11.53 -28.72 13.21
C ARG A 113 -13.00 -29.12 13.41
N ALA A 114 -13.94 -28.24 13.07
CA ALA A 114 -15.36 -28.53 13.15
C ALA A 114 -15.77 -29.68 12.22
N ILE A 115 -15.30 -29.68 10.97
CA ILE A 115 -15.52 -30.77 10.02
C ILE A 115 -14.95 -32.09 10.56
N HIS A 116 -13.74 -32.06 11.12
CA HIS A 116 -13.13 -33.25 11.72
C HIS A 116 -13.97 -33.79 12.87
N GLU A 117 -14.40 -32.93 13.79
CA GLU A 117 -15.24 -33.31 14.94
C GLU A 117 -16.57 -33.91 14.48
N MET A 118 -17.27 -33.23 13.56
CA MET A 118 -18.51 -33.75 12.97
C MET A 118 -18.29 -35.11 12.30
N THR A 119 -17.21 -35.28 11.53
CA THR A 119 -16.90 -36.53 10.83
C THR A 119 -16.58 -37.66 11.81
N THR A 120 -15.84 -37.38 12.88
CA THR A 120 -15.53 -38.36 13.94
C THR A 120 -16.80 -38.80 14.66
N GLU A 121 -17.70 -37.88 15.00
CA GLU A 121 -18.96 -38.22 15.66
C GLU A 121 -19.90 -39.01 14.73
N LEU A 122 -19.95 -38.65 13.44
CA LEU A 122 -20.71 -39.40 12.43
C LEU A 122 -20.17 -40.83 12.27
N HIS A 123 -18.85 -40.98 12.17
CA HIS A 123 -18.19 -42.29 12.10
C HIS A 123 -18.45 -43.13 13.36
N ARG A 124 -18.38 -42.53 14.55
CA ARG A 124 -18.68 -43.19 15.82
C ARG A 124 -20.12 -43.72 15.84
N ARG A 125 -21.10 -42.92 15.42
CA ARG A 125 -22.52 -43.33 15.39
C ARG A 125 -22.76 -44.47 14.41
N ILE A 126 -22.15 -44.42 13.22
CA ILE A 126 -22.24 -45.49 12.22
C ILE A 126 -21.72 -46.82 12.78
N ILE A 127 -20.53 -46.83 13.43
CA ILE A 127 -19.96 -48.06 14.01
C ILE A 127 -20.84 -48.63 15.13
N ILE A 128 -21.44 -47.76 15.95
CA ILE A 128 -22.35 -48.20 17.02
C ILE A 128 -23.61 -48.84 16.43
N ASP A 129 -24.21 -48.23 15.41
CA ASP A 129 -25.40 -48.76 14.72
C ASP A 129 -25.12 -50.12 14.06
N GLU A 130 -23.97 -50.27 13.41
CA GLU A 130 -23.52 -51.55 12.83
C GLU A 130 -23.34 -52.65 13.89
N LYS A 131 -22.77 -52.32 15.06
CA LYS A 131 -22.66 -53.28 16.18
C LYS A 131 -24.00 -53.67 16.79
N VAL A 132 -24.93 -52.71 16.92
CA VAL A 132 -26.28 -52.97 17.46
C VAL A 132 -27.08 -53.84 16.48
N SER A 133 -27.00 -53.56 15.18
CA SER A 133 -27.66 -54.37 14.14
C SER A 133 -27.05 -55.77 14.03
N GLY A 134 -25.72 -55.92 14.07
CA GLY A 134 -25.04 -57.22 13.98
C GLY A 134 -25.17 -58.08 15.25
N GLY A 135 -25.45 -57.49 16.41
CA GLY A 135 -25.71 -58.21 17.66
C GLY A 135 -27.13 -58.79 17.77
N ALA A 136 -28.09 -58.25 17.02
CA ALA A 136 -29.47 -58.72 16.99
C ALA A 136 -29.68 -59.96 16.09
N GLU A 137 -28.70 -60.33 15.27
CA GLU A 137 -28.82 -61.41 14.26
C GLU A 137 -28.23 -62.76 14.71
N LYS A 138 -27.79 -62.93 15.97
CA LYS A 138 -27.23 -64.23 16.41
C LYS A 138 -28.16 -64.96 17.41
N PRO A 139 -28.84 -66.04 16.99
CA PRO A 139 -29.52 -66.97 17.90
C PRO A 139 -28.53 -67.83 18.71
#